data_AF-A0AAU0UB97-F1
#
_entry.id   AF-A0AAU0UB97-F1
#
_cell.length_a   1.000
_cell.length_b   1.000
_cell.length_c   1.000
_cell.angle_alpha   90.00
_cell.angle_beta   90.00
_cell.angle_gamma   90.00
#
_symmetry.space_group_name_H-M   'P 1'
#
loop_
_entity.id
_entity.type
_entity.pdbx_description
1 polymer ?
#
loop_
_entity_poly.entity_id
_entity_poly.type
_entity_poly.pdbx_seq_one_letter_code
_entity_poly.pdbx_strand_id
1 'polypeptide(L)'
;MTPMVRVDIPAYTHAEAGDAITLLWGSVALPEYRLTAAELGQAVLFSMAVAYPSLVQAGDGKIEVRYEVRREGQLLATSPSLEVQVFLTVPGPQDDSPHTLINEALAAPVIKGRSDNANRQDNVLDEDDYLLSADTVIAWRGGFKRCDLINLFWGASTVPVVRPINQNDVDTATDLLICLPNRVITAEGVCKPVSVRYTVTHAGNPNTSYSPSQPVKLVSKGQLPGGETGLGAPLFIQANAYCTLEPAGSPDGSPNGTAVHINPYRNMQVGDVIQLSFTGFDAMSGGDPVVAASDRQEQVVSDNDLLKGCRFMIAHTCLMAIQRGRAEARYEVINTHGQASSLKAGTYVDMRTPAPGC
;
A
#
# COMPACT_ATOMS: atom_id res chain seq x y z
N MET A 1 -28.60 4.14 4.27
CA MET A 1 -29.82 4.83 3.81
C MET A 1 -30.10 4.32 2.40
N THR A 2 -31.35 3.96 2.09
CA THR A 2 -31.72 3.55 0.73
C THR A 2 -31.84 4.80 -0.15
N PRO A 3 -31.24 4.84 -1.35
CA PRO A 3 -31.39 5.99 -2.24
C PRO A 3 -32.87 6.23 -2.56
N MET A 4 -33.29 7.49 -2.53
CA MET A 4 -34.65 7.93 -2.84
C MET A 4 -34.61 9.20 -3.67
N VAL A 5 -35.58 9.35 -4.58
CA VAL A 5 -35.76 10.58 -5.34
C VAL A 5 -36.91 11.37 -4.74
N ARG A 6 -36.67 12.64 -4.41
CA ARG A 6 -37.72 13.55 -3.96
C ARG A 6 -38.38 14.22 -5.16
N VAL A 7 -39.70 14.17 -5.22
CA VAL A 7 -40.53 14.84 -6.23
C VAL A 7 -41.44 15.83 -5.53
N ASP A 8 -41.31 17.10 -5.88
CA ASP A 8 -42.11 18.18 -5.30
C ASP A 8 -43.33 18.44 -6.17
N ILE A 9 -44.51 18.45 -5.54
CA ILE A 9 -45.78 18.76 -6.20
C ILE A 9 -46.09 20.25 -5.94
N PRO A 10 -46.08 21.10 -6.99
CA PRO A 10 -46.34 22.51 -6.82
C PRO A 10 -47.81 22.79 -6.52
N ALA A 11 -48.10 23.99 -6.01
CA ALA A 11 -49.47 24.49 -5.94
C ALA A 11 -50.15 24.46 -7.32
N TYR A 12 -51.40 24.02 -7.34
CA TYR A 12 -52.24 24.02 -8.53
C TYR A 12 -53.58 24.71 -8.25
N THR A 13 -54.21 25.19 -9.32
CA THR A 13 -55.47 25.92 -9.25
C THR A 13 -56.57 25.04 -8.63
N HIS A 14 -57.33 25.59 -7.68
CA HIS A 14 -58.42 24.90 -6.98
C HIS A 14 -57.98 23.66 -6.17
N ALA A 15 -56.73 23.62 -5.71
CA ALA A 15 -56.29 22.63 -4.74
C ALA A 15 -57.13 22.69 -3.46
N GLU A 16 -57.65 21.55 -3.01
CA GLU A 16 -58.42 21.42 -1.78
C GLU A 16 -57.92 20.26 -0.92
N ALA A 17 -58.19 20.37 0.39
CA ALA A 17 -57.89 19.28 1.32
C ALA A 17 -58.76 18.06 0.95
N GLY A 18 -58.13 16.88 0.90
CA GLY A 18 -58.75 15.63 0.47
C GLY A 18 -58.51 15.27 -0.99
N ASP A 19 -57.94 16.17 -1.80
CA ASP A 19 -57.46 15.84 -3.14
C ASP A 19 -56.45 14.69 -3.07
N ALA A 20 -56.69 13.67 -3.89
CA ALA A 20 -55.87 12.48 -4.03
C ALA A 20 -54.86 12.66 -5.16
N ILE A 21 -53.58 12.68 -4.84
CA ILE A 21 -52.48 12.83 -5.79
C ILE A 21 -51.81 11.47 -6.00
N THR A 22 -51.71 11.05 -7.25
CA THR A 22 -50.97 9.84 -7.64
C THR A 22 -49.80 10.25 -8.54
N LEU A 23 -48.57 10.00 -8.10
CA LEU A 23 -47.39 10.16 -8.94
C LEU A 23 -47.22 8.94 -9.84
N LEU A 24 -47.08 9.19 -11.13
CA LEU A 24 -46.75 8.23 -12.17
C LEU A 24 -45.28 8.41 -12.54
N TRP A 25 -44.46 7.40 -12.25
CA TRP A 25 -43.05 7.33 -12.61
C TRP A 25 -42.89 6.26 -13.70
N GLY A 26 -42.93 6.70 -14.97
CA GLY A 26 -43.01 5.80 -16.12
C GLY A 26 -44.29 4.97 -16.07
N SER A 27 -44.12 3.64 -16.04
CA SER A 27 -45.22 2.68 -15.90
C SER A 27 -45.64 2.42 -14.44
N VAL A 28 -44.93 2.99 -13.46
CA VAL A 28 -45.14 2.72 -12.04
C VAL A 28 -45.99 3.83 -11.41
N ALA A 29 -47.17 3.46 -10.91
CA ALA A 29 -47.98 4.35 -10.08
C ALA A 29 -47.58 4.19 -8.61
N LEU A 30 -47.21 5.30 -7.96
CA LEU A 30 -46.93 5.31 -6.53
C LEU A 30 -48.23 5.32 -5.71
N PRO A 31 -48.16 4.97 -4.40
CA PRO A 31 -49.30 5.10 -3.51
C PRO A 31 -49.90 6.51 -3.53
N GLU A 32 -51.22 6.57 -3.52
CA GLU A 32 -51.98 7.81 -3.48
C GLU A 32 -51.69 8.58 -2.19
N TYR A 33 -51.43 9.88 -2.32
CA TYR A 33 -51.31 10.81 -1.21
C TYR A 33 -52.52 11.74 -1.15
N ARG A 34 -53.08 11.95 0.04
CA ARG A 34 -54.22 12.87 0.23
C ARG A 34 -53.75 14.17 0.84
N LEU A 35 -53.98 15.28 0.12
CA LEU A 35 -53.64 16.61 0.61
C LEU A 35 -54.39 16.93 1.91
N THR A 36 -53.69 17.60 2.82
CA THR A 36 -54.22 18.10 4.08
C THR A 36 -54.44 19.61 4.02
N ALA A 37 -55.28 20.14 4.91
CA ALA A 37 -55.53 21.58 4.97
C ALA A 37 -54.27 22.40 5.33
N ALA A 38 -53.29 21.79 6.00
CA ALA A 38 -52.04 22.46 6.41
C ALA A 38 -51.07 22.71 5.24
N GLU A 39 -51.22 21.96 4.15
CA GLU A 39 -50.36 22.03 2.96
C GLU A 39 -50.84 23.09 1.96
N LEU A 40 -52.12 23.50 2.07
CA LEU A 40 -52.71 24.50 1.20
C LEU A 40 -52.07 25.88 1.41
N GLY A 41 -51.97 26.65 0.32
CA GLY A 41 -51.39 28.00 0.34
C GLY A 41 -49.86 28.04 0.32
N GLN A 42 -49.19 26.87 0.31
CA GLN A 42 -47.73 26.77 0.13
C GLN A 42 -47.36 26.70 -1.36
N ALA A 43 -46.15 27.11 -1.73
CA ALA A 43 -45.67 27.03 -3.12
C ALA A 43 -45.45 25.57 -3.59
N VAL A 44 -44.98 24.73 -2.67
CA VAL A 44 -44.92 23.28 -2.81
C VAL A 44 -45.93 22.72 -1.83
N LEU A 45 -46.96 22.04 -2.33
CA LEU A 45 -48.01 21.49 -1.47
C LEU A 45 -47.49 20.25 -0.75
N PHE A 46 -46.75 19.39 -1.44
CA PHE A 46 -46.26 18.14 -0.87
C PHE A 46 -45.02 17.63 -1.60
N SER A 47 -44.21 16.82 -0.92
CA SER A 47 -43.02 16.18 -1.46
C SER A 47 -43.13 14.66 -1.35
N MET A 48 -43.15 13.98 -2.48
CA MET A 48 -43.19 12.52 -2.56
C MET A 48 -41.76 11.96 -2.60
N ALA A 49 -41.49 10.92 -1.83
CA ALA A 49 -40.26 10.15 -1.94
C ALA A 49 -40.49 8.90 -2.80
N VAL A 50 -39.82 8.83 -3.95
CA VAL A 50 -39.79 7.66 -4.82
C VAL A 50 -38.70 6.73 -4.31
N ALA A 51 -39.11 5.58 -3.78
CA ALA A 51 -38.21 4.58 -3.23
C ALA A 51 -37.47 3.82 -4.34
N TYR A 52 -36.26 3.36 -4.06
CA TYR A 52 -35.43 2.60 -5.01
C TYR A 52 -36.15 1.42 -5.69
N PRO A 53 -36.98 0.59 -5.00
CA PRO A 53 -37.70 -0.49 -5.67
C PRO A 53 -38.64 -0.02 -6.79
N SER A 54 -39.28 1.15 -6.63
CA SER A 54 -40.13 1.75 -7.67
C SER A 54 -39.31 2.23 -8.85
N LEU A 55 -38.10 2.77 -8.61
CA LEU A 55 -37.17 3.15 -9.67
C LEU A 55 -36.72 1.92 -10.46
N VAL A 56 -36.33 0.84 -9.77
CA VAL A 56 -35.95 -0.43 -10.40
C VAL A 56 -37.08 -1.02 -11.24
N GLN A 57 -38.32 -0.98 -10.74
CA GLN A 57 -39.48 -1.45 -11.48
C GLN A 57 -39.75 -0.62 -12.74
N ALA A 58 -39.55 0.70 -12.70
CA ALA A 58 -39.71 1.58 -13.84
C ALA A 58 -38.61 1.41 -14.90
N GLY A 59 -37.44 0.92 -14.48
CA GLY A 59 -36.31 0.63 -15.35
C GLY A 59 -35.37 1.80 -15.59
N ASP A 60 -34.40 1.57 -16.46
CA ASP A 60 -33.34 2.50 -16.81
C ASP A 60 -33.69 3.31 -18.07
N GLY A 61 -33.12 4.51 -18.22
CA GLY A 61 -33.32 5.33 -19.43
C GLY A 61 -34.19 6.57 -19.23
N LYS A 62 -34.81 7.02 -20.32
CA LYS A 62 -35.73 8.18 -20.30
C LYS A 62 -37.07 7.76 -19.70
N ILE A 63 -37.38 8.31 -18.53
CA ILE A 63 -38.62 8.04 -17.81
C ILE A 63 -39.48 9.30 -17.77
N GLU A 64 -40.74 9.13 -18.17
CA GLU A 64 -41.75 10.18 -18.06
C GLU A 64 -42.33 10.21 -16.64
N VAL A 65 -42.27 11.37 -15.99
CA VAL A 65 -42.80 11.59 -14.64
C VAL A 65 -43.94 12.59 -14.73
N ARG A 66 -45.10 12.24 -14.19
CA ARG A 66 -46.27 13.11 -14.09
C ARG A 66 -47.12 12.75 -12.89
N TYR A 67 -48.01 13.62 -12.46
CA TYR A 67 -48.96 13.32 -11.40
C TYR A 67 -50.40 13.58 -11.84
N GLU A 68 -51.32 12.83 -11.25
CA GLU A 68 -52.75 12.98 -11.45
C GLU A 68 -53.41 13.42 -10.14
N VAL A 69 -54.35 14.34 -10.23
CA VAL A 69 -55.15 14.82 -9.10
C VAL A 69 -56.58 14.30 -9.26
N ARG A 70 -57.09 13.59 -8.26
CA ARG A 70 -58.45 13.09 -8.19
C ARG A 70 -59.19 13.64 -6.98
N ARG A 71 -60.49 13.89 -7.13
CA ARG A 71 -61.39 14.22 -6.01
C ARG A 71 -62.58 13.30 -6.08
N GLU A 72 -62.87 12.60 -4.98
CA GLU A 72 -63.94 11.61 -4.90
C GLU A 72 -63.89 10.55 -6.03
N GLY A 73 -62.68 10.21 -6.50
CA GLY A 73 -62.44 9.27 -7.59
C GLY A 73 -62.51 9.86 -9.01
N GLN A 74 -62.95 11.11 -9.17
CA GLN A 74 -62.97 11.80 -10.46
C GLN A 74 -61.61 12.45 -10.74
N LEU A 75 -61.05 12.22 -11.94
CA LEU A 75 -59.84 12.90 -12.40
C LEU A 75 -60.13 14.38 -12.64
N LEU A 76 -59.46 15.26 -11.88
CA LEU A 76 -59.56 16.71 -12.01
C LEU A 76 -58.52 17.24 -13.00
N ALA A 77 -57.29 16.77 -12.88
CA ALA A 77 -56.18 17.24 -13.70
C ALA A 77 -55.06 16.20 -13.78
N THR A 78 -54.28 16.30 -14.85
CA THR A 78 -53.00 15.60 -15.03
C THR A 78 -51.93 16.67 -15.25
N SER A 79 -50.80 16.53 -14.57
CA SER A 79 -49.68 17.44 -14.79
C SER A 79 -49.09 17.27 -16.19
N PRO A 80 -48.38 18.29 -16.70
CA PRO A 80 -47.47 18.06 -17.81
C PRO A 80 -46.45 16.96 -17.48
N SER A 81 -45.98 16.31 -18.54
CA SER A 81 -44.96 15.27 -18.47
C SER A 81 -43.57 15.87 -18.31
N LEU A 82 -42.82 15.40 -17.31
CA LEU A 82 -41.41 15.71 -17.10
C LEU A 82 -40.57 14.49 -17.49
N GLU A 83 -39.72 14.61 -18.51
CA GLU A 83 -38.77 13.55 -18.88
C GLU A 83 -37.53 13.63 -17.99
N VAL A 84 -37.21 12.53 -17.31
CA VAL A 84 -36.01 12.38 -16.47
C VAL A 84 -35.16 11.24 -17.01
N GLN A 85 -33.86 11.48 -17.18
CA GLN A 85 -32.91 10.44 -17.52
C GLN A 85 -32.48 9.72 -16.23
N VAL A 86 -32.84 8.45 -16.11
CA VAL A 86 -32.49 7.57 -15.00
C VAL A 86 -31.30 6.69 -15.40
N PHE A 87 -30.38 6.48 -14.44
CA PHE A 87 -29.23 5.57 -14.53
C PHE A 87 -29.19 4.67 -13.30
N LEU A 88 -29.68 3.44 -13.43
CA LEU A 88 -29.69 2.42 -12.37
C LEU A 88 -28.47 1.49 -12.40
N THR A 89 -27.65 1.61 -13.44
CA THR A 89 -26.46 0.80 -13.62
C THR A 89 -25.21 1.59 -13.32
N VAL A 90 -24.19 0.87 -12.84
CA VAL A 90 -22.84 1.40 -12.67
C VAL A 90 -21.90 0.76 -13.70
N PRO A 91 -20.82 1.45 -14.12
CA PRO A 91 -19.78 0.84 -14.95
C PRO A 91 -19.08 -0.33 -14.23
N GLY A 92 -18.84 -1.43 -14.94
CA GLY A 92 -18.32 -2.66 -14.33
C GLY A 92 -19.41 -3.59 -13.76
N PRO A 93 -19.07 -4.46 -12.78
CA PRO A 93 -20.06 -5.32 -12.14
C PRO A 93 -21.12 -4.48 -11.43
N GLN A 94 -22.36 -4.93 -11.46
CA GLN A 94 -23.44 -4.26 -10.74
C GLN A 94 -23.20 -4.33 -9.23
N ASP A 95 -23.54 -3.25 -8.54
CA ASP A 95 -23.46 -3.15 -7.09
C ASP A 95 -24.75 -3.71 -6.45
N ASP A 96 -24.62 -4.86 -5.79
CA ASP A 96 -25.73 -5.53 -5.10
C ASP A 96 -26.06 -4.85 -3.75
N SER A 97 -25.18 -3.98 -3.24
CA SER A 97 -25.29 -3.31 -1.94
C SER A 97 -25.00 -1.80 -2.05
N PRO A 98 -25.81 -1.01 -2.79
CA PRO A 98 -25.57 0.41 -3.08
C PRO A 98 -25.79 1.35 -1.87
N HIS A 99 -25.64 0.82 -0.66
CA HIS A 99 -25.71 1.55 0.59
C HIS A 99 -24.37 2.16 1.00
N THR A 100 -23.27 1.69 0.40
CA THR A 100 -21.95 2.29 0.54
C THR A 100 -21.52 2.96 -0.76
N LEU A 101 -20.43 3.73 -0.71
CA LEU A 101 -19.83 4.28 -1.92
C LEU A 101 -19.01 3.24 -2.68
N ILE A 102 -18.56 2.19 -1.98
CA ILE A 102 -17.70 1.14 -2.52
C ILE A 102 -18.61 0.10 -3.17
N ASN A 103 -18.27 -0.32 -4.39
CA ASN A 103 -18.93 -1.45 -5.03
C ASN A 103 -18.20 -2.73 -4.61
N GLU A 104 -18.80 -3.52 -3.72
CA GLU A 104 -18.19 -4.73 -3.17
C GLU A 104 -18.05 -5.88 -4.19
N ALA A 105 -18.67 -5.77 -5.37
CA ALA A 105 -18.45 -6.71 -6.47
C ALA A 105 -17.09 -6.49 -7.16
N LEU A 106 -16.45 -5.34 -6.96
CA LEU A 106 -15.07 -5.08 -7.40
C LEU A 106 -14.05 -5.66 -6.42
N ALA A 107 -12.90 -6.09 -6.92
CA ALA A 107 -11.75 -6.44 -6.09
C ALA A 107 -10.88 -5.21 -5.81
N ALA A 108 -10.20 -5.17 -4.67
CA ALA A 108 -9.12 -4.24 -4.44
C ALA A 108 -8.00 -4.46 -5.48
N PRO A 109 -7.27 -3.41 -5.91
CA PRO A 109 -6.11 -3.58 -6.79
C PRO A 109 -5.01 -4.36 -6.07
N VAL A 110 -4.24 -5.15 -6.80
CA VAL A 110 -3.05 -5.83 -6.26
C VAL A 110 -1.79 -5.24 -6.88
N ILE A 111 -0.88 -4.75 -6.04
CA ILE A 111 0.34 -4.08 -6.48
C ILE A 111 1.51 -5.05 -6.38
N LYS A 112 2.28 -5.17 -7.46
CA LYS A 112 3.41 -6.08 -7.56
C LYS A 112 4.68 -5.33 -7.94
N GLY A 113 5.75 -5.62 -7.20
CA GLY A 113 7.10 -5.21 -7.55
C GLY A 113 7.56 -5.75 -8.90
N ARG A 114 8.59 -5.12 -9.46
CA ARG A 114 9.21 -5.52 -10.73
C ARG A 114 10.69 -5.87 -10.59
N SER A 115 11.25 -5.77 -9.39
CA SER A 115 12.62 -6.21 -9.13
C SER A 115 12.76 -7.71 -9.40
N ASP A 116 13.96 -8.12 -9.81
CA ASP A 116 14.29 -9.53 -10.01
C ASP A 116 14.52 -10.28 -8.69
N ASN A 117 14.35 -9.62 -7.54
CA ASN A 117 14.63 -10.18 -6.24
C ASN A 117 13.54 -11.14 -5.75
N ALA A 118 13.92 -11.96 -4.76
CA ALA A 118 13.13 -13.09 -4.30
C ALA A 118 11.86 -12.68 -3.53
N ASN A 119 11.81 -11.45 -3.01
CA ASN A 119 10.65 -10.95 -2.30
C ASN A 119 9.62 -10.42 -3.30
N ARG A 120 8.58 -11.21 -3.56
CA ARG A 120 7.46 -10.86 -4.46
C ARG A 120 6.14 -10.78 -3.72
N GLN A 121 6.19 -10.29 -2.48
CA GLN A 121 5.00 -10.16 -1.67
C GLN A 121 4.05 -9.13 -2.29
N ASP A 122 2.81 -9.54 -2.54
CA ASP A 122 1.78 -8.64 -3.02
C ASP A 122 1.57 -7.46 -2.05
N ASN A 123 1.43 -6.26 -2.62
CA ASN A 123 1.22 -5.00 -1.91
C ASN A 123 2.38 -4.58 -0.98
N VAL A 124 3.58 -5.05 -1.27
CA VAL A 124 4.83 -4.56 -0.68
C VAL A 124 5.76 -4.18 -1.83
N LEU A 125 6.24 -2.94 -1.85
CA LEU A 125 7.36 -2.53 -2.68
C LEU A 125 8.54 -2.29 -1.75
N ASP A 126 9.53 -3.18 -1.83
CA ASP A 126 10.73 -3.10 -1.01
C ASP A 126 11.76 -2.11 -1.58
N GLU A 127 12.96 -2.07 -0.99
CA GLU A 127 14.01 -1.15 -1.38
C GLU A 127 14.46 -1.29 -2.84
N ASP A 128 14.30 -2.47 -3.43
CA ASP A 128 14.70 -2.76 -4.80
C ASP A 128 13.59 -2.43 -5.80
N ASP A 129 12.34 -2.43 -5.35
CA ASP A 129 11.18 -2.02 -6.13
C ASP A 129 10.89 -0.52 -6.09
N TYR A 130 11.24 0.16 -5.00
CA TYR A 130 10.79 1.54 -4.72
C TYR A 130 11.17 2.55 -5.81
N LEU A 131 12.33 2.35 -6.46
CA LEU A 131 12.81 3.20 -7.56
C LEU A 131 12.39 2.70 -8.96
N LEU A 132 11.65 1.60 -9.02
CA LEU A 132 11.12 1.03 -10.25
C LEU A 132 9.66 1.42 -10.45
N SER A 133 9.14 1.10 -11.64
CA SER A 133 7.69 1.00 -11.88
C SER A 133 7.15 -0.28 -11.24
N ALA A 134 5.87 -0.30 -10.88
CA ALA A 134 5.18 -1.48 -10.39
C ALA A 134 4.07 -1.93 -11.35
N ASP A 135 3.66 -3.19 -11.23
CA ASP A 135 2.48 -3.71 -11.90
C ASP A 135 1.28 -3.65 -10.97
N THR A 136 0.20 -3.00 -11.40
CA THR A 136 -1.09 -3.04 -10.71
C THR A 136 -2.01 -3.99 -11.46
N VAL A 137 -2.43 -5.04 -10.77
CA VAL A 137 -3.36 -6.04 -11.26
C VAL A 137 -4.77 -5.68 -10.79
N ILE A 138 -5.69 -5.53 -11.75
CA ILE A 138 -7.11 -5.39 -11.48
C ILE A 138 -7.80 -6.69 -11.88
N ALA A 139 -8.35 -7.40 -10.90
CA ALA A 139 -9.01 -8.66 -11.16
C ALA A 139 -10.17 -8.46 -12.14
N TRP A 140 -10.27 -9.31 -13.16
CA TRP A 140 -11.39 -9.23 -14.09
C TRP A 140 -12.71 -9.55 -13.39
N ARG A 141 -13.73 -8.72 -13.64
CA ARG A 141 -15.10 -8.92 -13.15
C ARG A 141 -16.07 -8.83 -14.33
N GLY A 142 -17.07 -9.70 -14.32
CA GLY A 142 -18.17 -9.61 -15.29
C GLY A 142 -18.87 -8.25 -15.15
N GLY A 143 -19.18 -7.60 -16.28
CA GLY A 143 -19.78 -6.27 -16.31
C GLY A 143 -18.86 -5.16 -16.81
N PHE A 144 -17.53 -5.38 -16.83
CA PHE A 144 -16.62 -4.52 -17.57
C PHE A 144 -16.93 -4.54 -19.06
N LYS A 145 -16.91 -3.35 -19.68
CA LYS A 145 -17.24 -3.14 -21.08
C LYS A 145 -16.12 -2.39 -21.79
N ARG A 146 -16.05 -2.57 -23.10
CA ARG A 146 -15.18 -1.76 -23.96
C ARG A 146 -15.49 -0.27 -23.73
N CYS A 147 -14.44 0.54 -23.71
CA CYS A 147 -14.47 1.98 -23.42
C CYS A 147 -14.76 2.36 -21.96
N ASP A 148 -14.91 1.40 -21.04
CA ASP A 148 -14.76 1.71 -19.62
C ASP A 148 -13.35 2.24 -19.35
N LEU A 149 -13.24 3.20 -18.45
CA LEU A 149 -11.97 3.73 -17.99
C LEU A 149 -11.75 3.28 -16.55
N ILE A 150 -10.64 2.57 -16.32
CA ILE A 150 -10.12 2.30 -14.99
C ILE A 150 -9.22 3.47 -14.59
N ASN A 151 -9.62 4.22 -13.57
CA ASN A 151 -8.88 5.36 -13.05
C ASN A 151 -8.21 4.95 -11.74
N LEU A 152 -6.92 4.61 -11.78
CA LEU A 152 -6.16 4.17 -10.61
C LEU A 152 -5.58 5.37 -9.84
N PHE A 153 -5.90 5.47 -8.56
CA PHE A 153 -5.42 6.51 -7.65
C PHE A 153 -4.39 5.95 -6.67
N TRP A 154 -3.28 6.67 -6.53
CA TRP A 154 -2.18 6.33 -5.62
C TRP A 154 -2.11 7.34 -4.49
N GLY A 155 -2.39 6.89 -3.26
CA GLY A 155 -2.29 7.73 -2.07
C GLY A 155 -3.19 8.96 -2.15
N ALA A 156 -2.59 10.14 -1.94
CA ALA A 156 -3.28 11.41 -2.01
C ALA A 156 -3.35 12.02 -3.43
N SER A 157 -2.80 11.33 -4.44
CA SER A 157 -2.83 11.85 -5.82
C SER A 157 -4.25 12.04 -6.33
N THR A 158 -4.55 13.23 -6.83
CA THR A 158 -5.83 13.54 -7.51
C THR A 158 -5.79 13.23 -9.00
N VAL A 159 -4.62 12.93 -9.55
CA VAL A 159 -4.44 12.59 -10.97
C VAL A 159 -4.32 11.06 -11.09
N PRO A 160 -5.31 10.38 -11.68
CA PRO A 160 -5.27 8.94 -11.82
C PRO A 160 -4.36 8.49 -12.95
N VAL A 161 -3.81 7.27 -12.81
CA VAL A 161 -3.28 6.52 -13.95
C VAL A 161 -4.46 5.85 -14.64
N VAL A 162 -4.77 6.28 -15.86
CA VAL A 162 -5.96 5.85 -16.59
C VAL A 162 -5.61 4.69 -17.52
N ARG A 163 -6.40 3.61 -17.47
CA ARG A 163 -6.36 2.50 -18.44
C ARG A 163 -7.75 2.30 -19.06
N PRO A 164 -7.91 2.51 -20.37
CA PRO A 164 -9.14 2.14 -21.07
C PRO A 164 -9.25 0.62 -21.23
N ILE A 165 -10.45 0.07 -21.11
CA ILE A 165 -10.77 -1.31 -21.45
C ILE A 165 -11.03 -1.41 -22.95
N ASN A 166 -10.30 -2.27 -23.64
CA ASN A 166 -10.46 -2.50 -25.08
C ASN A 166 -11.27 -3.79 -25.36
N GLN A 167 -11.53 -4.09 -26.63
CA GLN A 167 -12.32 -5.28 -27.00
C GLN A 167 -11.61 -6.59 -26.63
N ASN A 168 -10.28 -6.67 -26.79
CA ASN A 168 -9.52 -7.87 -26.46
C ASN A 168 -9.56 -8.17 -24.95
N ASP A 169 -9.55 -7.14 -24.09
CA ASP A 169 -9.74 -7.32 -22.65
C ASP A 169 -11.09 -8.00 -22.34
N VAL A 170 -12.16 -7.56 -23.01
CA VAL A 170 -13.52 -8.13 -22.86
C VAL A 170 -13.59 -9.57 -23.38
N ASP A 171 -12.99 -9.84 -24.53
CA ASP A 171 -13.03 -11.16 -25.17
C ASP A 171 -12.22 -12.21 -24.40
N THR A 172 -11.09 -11.80 -23.81
CA THR A 172 -10.21 -12.68 -23.03
C THR A 172 -10.67 -12.85 -21.58
N ALA A 173 -11.32 -11.82 -21.03
CA ALA A 173 -11.82 -11.81 -19.65
C ALA A 173 -10.76 -12.15 -18.60
N THR A 174 -9.52 -11.68 -18.82
CA THR A 174 -8.39 -11.86 -17.91
C THR A 174 -8.07 -10.59 -17.14
N ASP A 175 -7.30 -10.74 -16.06
CA ASP A 175 -6.91 -9.62 -15.21
C ASP A 175 -6.23 -8.50 -16.00
N LEU A 176 -6.61 -7.26 -15.66
CA LEU A 176 -6.08 -6.08 -16.31
C LEU A 176 -4.80 -5.64 -15.64
N LEU A 177 -3.79 -5.33 -16.45
CA LEU A 177 -2.51 -4.80 -15.98
C LEU A 177 -2.43 -3.30 -16.25
N ILE A 178 -2.12 -2.54 -15.20
CA ILE A 178 -1.77 -1.12 -15.25
C ILE A 178 -0.32 -0.98 -14.82
N CYS A 179 0.52 -0.42 -15.70
CA CYS A 179 1.88 -0.04 -15.35
C CYS A 179 1.85 1.22 -14.50
N LEU A 180 2.21 1.10 -13.21
CA LEU A 180 2.28 2.21 -12.28
C LEU A 180 3.68 2.85 -12.36
N PRO A 181 3.82 4.09 -12.88
CA PRO A 181 5.12 4.70 -13.09
C PRO A 181 5.82 5.06 -11.78
N ASN A 182 7.15 4.95 -11.75
CA ASN A 182 7.95 5.28 -10.56
C ASN A 182 7.69 6.70 -10.02
N ARG A 183 7.53 7.69 -10.90
CA ARG A 183 7.22 9.08 -10.50
C ARG A 183 5.94 9.22 -9.67
N VAL A 184 4.99 8.30 -9.83
CA VAL A 184 3.74 8.29 -9.05
C VAL A 184 3.99 7.63 -7.69
N ILE A 185 4.73 6.51 -7.69
CA ILE A 185 5.11 5.75 -6.49
C ILE A 185 5.87 6.63 -5.50
N THR A 186 6.92 7.31 -5.97
CA THR A 186 7.84 8.08 -5.12
C THR A 186 7.25 9.39 -4.60
N ALA A 187 6.19 9.92 -5.23
CA ALA A 187 5.59 11.21 -4.86
C ALA A 187 4.92 11.22 -3.46
N GLU A 188 4.42 10.07 -2.98
CA GLU A 188 3.78 9.97 -1.65
C GLU A 188 4.81 9.78 -0.52
N GLY A 189 6.03 9.32 -0.85
CA GLY A 189 7.04 8.93 0.13
C GLY A 189 6.75 7.59 0.83
N VAL A 190 7.51 7.27 1.88
CA VAL A 190 7.58 5.93 2.50
C VAL A 190 7.19 5.91 3.99
N CYS A 191 6.64 7.01 4.50
CA CYS A 191 6.38 7.17 5.95
C CYS A 191 5.17 6.38 6.46
N LYS A 192 4.24 6.03 5.58
CA LYS A 192 3.01 5.29 5.90
C LYS A 192 2.62 4.39 4.72
N PRO A 193 1.85 3.31 4.96
CA PRO A 193 1.26 2.56 3.87
C PRO A 193 0.42 3.47 2.97
N VAL A 194 0.61 3.32 1.66
CA VAL A 194 -0.11 4.10 0.66
C VAL A 194 -1.43 3.42 0.35
N SER A 195 -2.54 4.14 0.46
CA SER A 195 -3.86 3.63 0.08
C SER A 195 -4.04 3.74 -1.43
N VAL A 196 -4.28 2.61 -2.10
CA VAL A 196 -4.46 2.51 -3.54
C VAL A 196 -5.87 2.04 -3.84
N ARG A 197 -6.55 2.71 -4.76
CA ARG A 197 -7.91 2.36 -5.18
C ARG A 197 -8.11 2.74 -6.63
N TYR A 198 -9.14 2.22 -7.27
CA TYR A 198 -9.52 2.66 -8.60
C TYR A 198 -11.01 2.96 -8.69
N THR A 199 -11.37 3.71 -9.71
CA THR A 199 -12.76 3.87 -10.12
C THR A 199 -12.97 3.37 -11.53
N VAL A 200 -14.22 3.03 -11.84
CA VAL A 200 -14.66 2.64 -13.17
C VAL A 200 -15.68 3.65 -13.65
N THR A 201 -15.43 4.24 -14.80
CA THR A 201 -16.31 5.23 -15.42
C THR A 201 -16.60 4.84 -16.87
N HIS A 202 -17.81 5.17 -17.36
CA HIS A 202 -18.18 4.97 -18.75
C HIS A 202 -18.75 6.26 -19.33
N ALA A 203 -18.36 6.61 -20.55
CA ALA A 203 -18.88 7.80 -21.21
C ALA A 203 -20.41 7.72 -21.37
N GLY A 204 -21.14 8.73 -20.88
CA GLY A 204 -22.60 8.77 -20.93
C GLY A 204 -23.31 8.08 -19.76
N ASN A 205 -22.59 7.42 -18.85
CA ASN A 205 -23.13 7.03 -17.55
C ASN A 205 -22.58 7.99 -16.47
N PRO A 206 -23.45 8.73 -15.75
CA PRO A 206 -23.01 9.65 -14.70
C PRO A 206 -22.56 8.93 -13.42
N ASN A 207 -22.90 7.65 -13.25
CA ASN A 207 -22.50 6.87 -12.09
C ASN A 207 -21.03 6.41 -12.21
N THR A 208 -20.39 6.26 -11.06
CA THR A 208 -19.00 5.80 -10.95
C THR A 208 -18.94 4.64 -9.96
N SER A 209 -18.31 3.54 -10.35
CA SER A 209 -18.01 2.45 -9.42
C SER A 209 -16.69 2.71 -8.71
N TYR A 210 -16.64 2.47 -7.40
CA TYR A 210 -15.44 2.63 -6.58
C TYR A 210 -14.98 1.28 -6.06
N SER A 211 -13.69 0.96 -6.23
CA SER A 211 -13.12 -0.25 -5.64
C SER A 211 -12.92 -0.11 -4.13
N PRO A 212 -12.81 -1.24 -3.41
CA PRO A 212 -12.15 -1.25 -2.11
C PRO A 212 -10.73 -0.67 -2.19
N SER A 213 -10.23 -0.16 -1.07
CA SER A 213 -8.87 0.38 -0.98
C SER A 213 -7.88 -0.69 -0.54
N GLN A 214 -6.70 -0.70 -1.16
CA GLN A 214 -5.57 -1.57 -0.85
C GLN A 214 -4.44 -0.76 -0.20
N PRO A 215 -4.05 -1.03 1.06
CA PRO A 215 -2.82 -0.49 1.61
C PRO A 215 -1.60 -1.17 0.98
N VAL A 216 -0.61 -0.37 0.59
CA VAL A 216 0.67 -0.83 0.03
C VAL A 216 1.81 -0.35 0.93
N LYS A 217 2.63 -1.28 1.42
CA LYS A 217 3.83 -0.95 2.19
C LYS A 217 4.94 -0.55 1.22
N LEU A 218 5.59 0.57 1.47
CA LEU A 218 6.76 1.02 0.73
C LEU A 218 7.97 1.02 1.66
N VAL A 219 9.09 0.50 1.19
CA VAL A 219 10.38 0.60 1.85
C VAL A 219 11.37 1.19 0.87
N SER A 220 12.05 2.25 1.28
CA SER A 220 13.17 2.80 0.50
C SER A 220 14.50 2.35 1.09
N LYS A 221 15.55 2.33 0.27
CA LYS A 221 16.92 2.08 0.74
C LYS A 221 17.33 3.02 1.88
N GLY A 222 16.87 4.28 1.85
CA GLY A 222 17.08 5.26 2.89
C GLY A 222 16.51 4.91 4.28
N GLN A 223 15.61 3.93 4.39
CA GLN A 223 15.06 3.43 5.67
C GLN A 223 15.79 2.19 6.21
N LEU A 224 16.62 1.55 5.38
CA LEU A 224 17.42 0.40 5.83
C LEU A 224 18.52 0.84 6.81
N PRO A 225 19.07 -0.08 7.61
CA PRO A 225 20.26 0.19 8.40
C PRO A 225 21.41 0.69 7.53
N GLY A 226 22.04 1.80 7.93
CA GLY A 226 23.06 2.49 7.13
C GLY A 226 22.50 3.48 6.09
N GLY A 227 21.18 3.47 5.83
CA GLY A 227 20.50 4.32 4.88
C GLY A 227 21.02 4.20 3.45
N GLU A 228 20.89 5.27 2.66
CA GLU A 228 21.28 5.29 1.24
C GLU A 228 22.74 4.88 0.98
N THR A 229 23.63 5.23 1.91
CA THR A 229 25.07 4.94 1.83
C THR A 229 25.42 3.50 2.21
N GLY A 230 24.51 2.78 2.87
CA GLY A 230 24.75 1.46 3.43
C GLY A 230 25.61 1.47 4.70
N LEU A 231 25.97 0.27 5.15
CA LEU A 231 26.71 0.04 6.40
C LEU A 231 28.23 0.05 6.16
N GLY A 232 28.95 0.79 7.00
CA GLY A 232 30.42 0.83 7.00
C GLY A 232 31.05 -0.49 7.46
N ALA A 233 32.35 -0.66 7.25
CA ALA A 233 33.06 -1.84 7.74
C ALA A 233 33.22 -1.81 9.27
N PRO A 234 33.21 -2.98 9.95
CA PRO A 234 33.56 -3.03 11.36
C PRO A 234 35.05 -2.70 11.60
N LEU A 235 35.42 -2.37 12.83
CA LEU A 235 36.77 -1.94 13.19
C LEU A 235 37.42 -2.93 14.16
N PHE A 236 38.64 -3.36 13.84
CA PHE A 236 39.50 -4.09 14.77
C PHE A 236 40.28 -3.09 15.63
N ILE A 237 39.73 -2.74 16.79
CA ILE A 237 40.26 -1.63 17.63
C ILE A 237 41.60 -1.96 18.31
N GLN A 238 41.99 -3.23 18.33
CA GLN A 238 43.28 -3.70 18.88
C GLN A 238 44.30 -4.02 17.78
N ALA A 239 43.99 -3.78 16.50
CA ALA A 239 44.98 -3.92 15.45
C ALA A 239 45.99 -2.77 15.53
N ASN A 240 47.28 -3.10 15.35
CA ASN A 240 48.34 -2.10 15.35
C ASN A 240 48.32 -1.21 14.08
N ALA A 241 49.26 -0.27 13.97
CA ALA A 241 49.35 0.65 12.84
C ALA A 241 49.53 -0.02 11.46
N TYR A 242 49.86 -1.32 11.44
CA TYR A 242 49.99 -2.15 10.24
C TYR A 242 48.77 -3.03 9.99
N CYS A 243 47.66 -2.79 10.70
CA CYS A 243 46.44 -3.60 10.67
C CYS A 243 46.72 -5.06 11.06
N THR A 244 47.57 -5.29 12.06
CA THR A 244 47.91 -6.64 12.57
C THR A 244 47.47 -6.79 14.01
N LEU A 245 46.81 -7.92 14.31
CA LEU A 245 46.52 -8.39 15.65
C LEU A 245 47.69 -9.25 16.15
N GLU A 246 48.22 -8.89 17.31
CA GLU A 246 49.38 -9.54 17.95
C GLU A 246 49.05 -9.89 19.41
N PRO A 247 49.74 -10.87 20.03
CA PRO A 247 49.46 -11.32 21.39
C PRO A 247 49.54 -10.22 22.46
N ALA A 248 50.39 -9.20 22.24
CA ALA A 248 50.60 -8.08 23.15
C ALA A 248 49.87 -6.78 22.72
N GLY A 249 49.10 -6.82 21.63
CA GLY A 249 48.55 -5.64 20.95
C GLY A 249 47.35 -4.96 21.62
N SER A 250 46.87 -5.47 22.75
CA SER A 250 45.80 -4.81 23.51
C SER A 250 46.40 -3.63 24.30
N PRO A 251 45.95 -2.38 24.09
CA PRO A 251 46.45 -1.21 24.85
C PRO A 251 46.28 -1.33 26.37
N ASP A 252 45.43 -2.23 26.83
CA ASP A 252 45.11 -2.52 28.24
C ASP A 252 45.81 -3.79 28.78
N GLY A 253 46.61 -4.49 27.97
CA GLY A 253 47.26 -5.75 28.37
C GLY A 253 46.29 -6.92 28.61
N SER A 254 45.02 -6.83 28.17
CA SER A 254 44.04 -7.90 28.39
C SER A 254 44.34 -9.14 27.52
N PRO A 255 44.48 -10.35 28.11
CA PRO A 255 44.72 -11.61 27.38
C PRO A 255 43.48 -12.19 26.66
N ASN A 256 42.43 -11.39 26.51
CA ASN A 256 41.06 -11.89 26.32
C ASN A 256 40.51 -11.81 24.88
N GLY A 257 41.39 -11.70 23.88
CA GLY A 257 41.02 -11.73 22.46
C GLY A 257 40.93 -10.35 21.81
N THR A 258 40.23 -10.24 20.68
CA THR A 258 40.08 -8.99 19.93
C THR A 258 38.64 -8.50 19.94
N ALA A 259 38.48 -7.20 20.09
CA ALA A 259 37.21 -6.52 19.95
C ALA A 259 37.00 -6.07 18.52
N VAL A 260 35.82 -6.42 18.00
CA VAL A 260 35.29 -5.91 16.74
C VAL A 260 34.25 -4.86 17.09
N HIS A 261 34.51 -3.63 16.70
CA HIS A 261 33.65 -2.49 16.97
C HIS A 261 32.84 -2.10 15.75
N ILE A 262 31.55 -1.90 15.93
CA ILE A 262 30.64 -1.37 14.90
C ILE A 262 30.24 0.02 15.36
N ASN A 263 30.63 1.04 14.60
CA ASN A 263 30.25 2.42 14.87
C ASN A 263 28.71 2.57 14.77
N PRO A 264 28.11 3.55 15.48
CA PRO A 264 26.73 3.93 15.23
C PRO A 264 26.48 4.18 13.75
N TYR A 265 25.39 3.64 13.23
CA TYR A 265 25.01 3.75 11.83
C TYR A 265 23.73 4.56 11.65
N ARG A 266 23.49 5.06 10.43
CA ARG A 266 22.26 5.77 10.09
C ARG A 266 21.06 4.83 10.23
N ASN A 267 19.98 5.32 10.84
CA ASN A 267 18.78 4.54 11.18
C ASN A 267 18.99 3.45 12.23
N MET A 268 20.06 3.52 13.02
CA MET A 268 20.24 2.66 14.19
C MET A 268 19.14 2.94 15.23
N GLN A 269 18.45 1.90 15.66
CA GLN A 269 17.37 1.98 16.64
C GLN A 269 17.46 0.84 17.65
N VAL A 270 16.91 1.07 18.84
CA VAL A 270 16.76 0.01 19.85
C VAL A 270 15.90 -1.11 19.28
N GLY A 271 16.38 -2.35 19.44
CA GLY A 271 15.72 -3.53 18.88
C GLY A 271 16.24 -3.97 17.51
N ASP A 272 17.09 -3.19 16.85
CA ASP A 272 17.84 -3.69 15.69
C ASP A 272 18.67 -4.90 16.09
N VAL A 273 18.74 -5.91 15.22
CA VAL A 273 19.54 -7.12 15.45
C VAL A 273 20.78 -7.08 14.59
N ILE A 274 21.95 -7.08 15.21
CA ILE A 274 23.24 -7.11 14.54
C ILE A 274 23.80 -8.53 14.59
N GLN A 275 24.06 -9.12 13.43
CA GLN A 275 24.69 -10.42 13.27
C GLN A 275 26.11 -10.26 12.73
N LEU A 276 27.11 -10.42 13.60
CA LEU A 276 28.52 -10.40 13.23
C LEU A 276 28.97 -11.77 12.75
N SER A 277 29.70 -11.80 11.62
CA SER A 277 30.44 -12.96 11.15
C SER A 277 31.94 -12.65 11.12
N PHE A 278 32.73 -13.46 11.81
CA PHE A 278 34.18 -13.43 11.81
C PHE A 278 34.72 -14.72 11.19
N THR A 279 35.77 -14.61 10.38
CA THR A 279 36.42 -15.76 9.74
C THR A 279 37.93 -15.54 9.64
N GLY A 280 38.70 -16.43 10.27
CA GLY A 280 40.14 -16.52 10.13
C GLY A 280 40.56 -17.39 8.95
N PHE A 281 41.73 -17.09 8.38
CA PHE A 281 42.34 -17.80 7.25
C PHE A 281 43.81 -18.12 7.58
N ASP A 282 44.30 -19.25 7.10
CA ASP A 282 45.63 -19.79 7.39
C ASP A 282 46.79 -19.14 6.61
N ALA A 283 46.49 -18.17 5.74
CA ALA A 283 47.48 -17.46 4.95
C ALA A 283 47.29 -15.94 4.99
N MET A 284 48.40 -15.20 4.79
CA MET A 284 48.39 -13.73 4.75
C MET A 284 47.70 -13.18 3.50
N SER A 285 47.58 -13.98 2.43
CA SER A 285 46.87 -13.64 1.20
C SER A 285 46.27 -14.92 0.64
N GLY A 286 44.99 -14.89 0.25
CA GLY A 286 44.24 -16.11 -0.04
C GLY A 286 44.05 -16.95 1.23
N GLY A 287 44.29 -18.25 1.11
CA GLY A 287 44.18 -19.23 2.21
C GLY A 287 42.79 -19.82 2.37
N ASP A 288 42.73 -20.97 3.04
CA ASP A 288 41.48 -21.64 3.37
C ASP A 288 40.93 -21.13 4.70
N PRO A 289 39.59 -21.05 4.86
CA PRO A 289 38.98 -20.70 6.14
C PRO A 289 39.37 -21.69 7.24
N VAL A 290 39.89 -21.17 8.35
CA VAL A 290 40.16 -21.98 9.54
C VAL A 290 38.87 -22.11 10.33
N VAL A 291 38.28 -23.30 10.32
CA VAL A 291 36.98 -23.57 10.99
C VAL A 291 37.01 -23.20 12.48
N ALA A 292 38.10 -23.52 13.17
CA ALA A 292 38.29 -23.19 14.59
C ALA A 292 38.51 -21.68 14.87
N ALA A 293 38.68 -20.88 13.81
CA ALA A 293 38.83 -19.42 13.87
C ALA A 293 37.65 -18.70 13.21
N SER A 294 36.48 -19.36 13.13
CA SER A 294 35.24 -18.76 12.65
C SER A 294 34.28 -18.57 13.82
N ASP A 295 33.68 -17.39 13.90
CA ASP A 295 32.76 -17.05 14.99
C ASP A 295 31.55 -16.28 14.43
N ARG A 296 30.38 -16.50 15.03
CA ARG A 296 29.16 -15.78 14.71
C ARG A 296 28.49 -15.37 15.99
N GLN A 297 28.22 -14.08 16.10
CA GLN A 297 27.62 -13.48 17.28
C GLN A 297 26.43 -12.64 16.88
N GLU A 298 25.46 -12.53 17.78
CA GLU A 298 24.28 -11.71 17.60
C GLU A 298 24.13 -10.79 18.81
N GLN A 299 23.79 -9.53 18.55
CA GLN A 299 23.47 -8.56 19.59
C GLN A 299 22.24 -7.74 19.17
N VAL A 300 21.32 -7.54 20.12
CA VAL A 300 20.23 -6.58 19.97
C VAL A 300 20.70 -5.21 20.43
N VAL A 301 20.47 -4.19 19.62
CA VAL A 301 20.84 -2.80 19.92
C VAL A 301 20.07 -2.29 21.13
N SER A 302 20.81 -1.76 22.10
CA SER A 302 20.29 -1.11 23.31
C SER A 302 20.45 0.42 23.25
N ASP A 303 19.85 1.14 24.21
CA ASP A 303 19.96 2.60 24.31
C ASP A 303 21.42 3.09 24.40
N ASN A 304 22.29 2.35 25.10
CA ASN A 304 23.69 2.72 25.25
C ASN A 304 24.47 2.58 23.93
N ASP A 305 24.04 1.68 23.05
CA ASP A 305 24.71 1.41 21.78
C ASP A 305 24.42 2.50 20.74
N LEU A 306 23.31 3.24 20.86
CA LEU A 306 22.96 4.31 19.92
C LEU A 306 24.03 5.42 19.84
N LEU A 307 24.73 5.68 20.95
CA LEU A 307 25.78 6.70 21.01
C LEU A 307 27.18 6.12 20.81
N LYS A 308 27.41 4.90 21.29
CA LYS A 308 28.76 4.32 21.38
C LYS A 308 29.06 3.31 20.29
N GLY A 309 28.04 2.77 19.63
CA GLY A 309 28.16 1.61 18.75
C GLY A 309 28.20 0.30 19.53
N CYS A 310 28.28 -0.82 18.82
CA CYS A 310 28.30 -2.15 19.41
C CYS A 310 29.73 -2.73 19.44
N ARG A 311 30.01 -3.57 20.43
CA ARG A 311 31.32 -4.21 20.57
C ARG A 311 31.14 -5.71 20.75
N PHE A 312 31.72 -6.47 19.84
CA PHE A 312 31.74 -7.92 19.86
C PHE A 312 33.14 -8.40 20.25
N MET A 313 33.21 -9.38 21.14
CA MET A 313 34.48 -9.93 21.62
C MET A 313 34.74 -11.25 20.93
N ILE A 314 35.75 -11.28 20.05
CA ILE A 314 36.24 -12.51 19.43
C ILE A 314 37.23 -13.16 20.37
N ALA A 315 36.95 -14.41 20.73
CA ALA A 315 37.73 -15.15 21.72
C ALA A 315 39.20 -15.28 21.29
N HIS A 316 40.11 -15.17 22.27
CA HIS A 316 41.54 -15.36 22.07
C HIS A 316 41.90 -16.71 21.43
N THR A 317 41.13 -17.76 21.74
CA THR A 317 41.29 -19.10 21.15
C THR A 317 41.08 -19.11 19.64
N CYS A 318 40.15 -18.30 19.12
CA CYS A 318 39.93 -18.15 17.68
C CYS A 318 41.17 -17.53 17.00
N LEU A 319 41.79 -16.53 17.64
CA LEU A 319 43.00 -15.89 17.12
C LEU A 319 44.20 -16.85 17.14
N MET A 320 44.36 -17.61 18.23
CA MET A 320 45.42 -18.62 18.36
C MET A 320 45.33 -19.72 17.29
N ALA A 321 44.11 -20.10 16.89
CA ALA A 321 43.89 -21.10 15.86
C ALA A 321 44.42 -20.66 14.48
N ILE A 322 44.48 -19.35 14.22
CA ILE A 322 45.03 -18.81 12.96
C ILE A 322 46.56 -18.92 12.93
N GLN A 323 47.22 -18.77 14.09
CA GLN A 323 48.68 -18.67 14.27
C GLN A 323 49.33 -17.52 13.49
N ARG A 324 49.32 -17.58 12.16
CA ARG A 324 49.82 -16.54 11.27
C ARG A 324 48.98 -16.54 9.99
N GLY A 325 48.22 -15.47 9.77
CA GLY A 325 47.34 -15.36 8.62
C GLY A 325 46.55 -14.06 8.63
N ARG A 326 45.30 -14.12 8.20
CA ARG A 326 44.40 -12.97 8.15
C ARG A 326 43.04 -13.32 8.72
N ALA A 327 42.29 -12.31 9.12
CA ALA A 327 40.91 -12.44 9.53
C ALA A 327 40.04 -11.43 8.80
N GLU A 328 38.81 -11.84 8.51
CA GLU A 328 37.76 -10.98 7.98
C GLU A 328 36.61 -10.89 8.98
N ALA A 329 36.04 -9.69 9.10
CA ALA A 329 34.79 -9.46 9.80
C ALA A 329 33.81 -8.72 8.90
N ARG A 330 32.54 -9.12 8.96
CA ARG A 330 31.41 -8.40 8.37
C ARG A 330 30.20 -8.57 9.25
N TYR A 331 29.25 -7.66 9.19
CA TYR A 331 28.01 -7.77 9.94
C TYR A 331 26.81 -7.50 9.04
N GLU A 332 25.68 -8.04 9.46
CA GLU A 332 24.36 -7.75 8.89
C GLU A 332 23.50 -7.13 9.99
N VAL A 333 22.66 -6.17 9.63
CA VAL A 333 21.71 -5.55 10.55
C VAL A 333 20.31 -5.77 10.02
N ILE A 334 19.42 -6.22 10.90
CA ILE A 334 18.00 -6.46 10.62
C ILE A 334 17.19 -5.48 11.47
N ASN A 335 16.31 -4.71 10.83
CA ASN A 335 15.36 -3.81 11.49
C ASN A 335 13.92 -4.07 11.02
N THR A 336 12.98 -3.22 11.43
CA THR A 336 11.55 -3.33 11.08
C THR A 336 11.25 -3.07 9.60
N HIS A 337 12.19 -2.45 8.87
CA HIS A 337 12.06 -2.11 7.45
C HIS A 337 12.69 -3.16 6.53
N GLY A 338 13.79 -3.80 6.95
CA GLY A 338 14.48 -4.82 6.17
C GLY A 338 15.85 -5.14 6.77
N GLN A 339 16.78 -5.57 5.92
CA GLN A 339 18.14 -5.91 6.32
C GLN A 339 19.19 -5.23 5.44
N ALA A 340 20.36 -4.97 6.00
CA ALA A 340 21.50 -4.45 5.24
C ALA A 340 22.79 -5.14 5.66
N SER A 341 23.68 -5.36 4.70
CA SER A 341 25.01 -5.95 4.92
C SER A 341 26.09 -4.87 4.94
N SER A 342 27.08 -5.05 5.82
CA SER A 342 28.25 -4.18 5.93
C SER A 342 29.27 -4.42 4.83
N LEU A 343 30.13 -3.42 4.59
CA LEU A 343 31.43 -3.66 3.98
C LEU A 343 32.25 -4.65 4.84
N LYS A 344 33.16 -5.38 4.20
CA LYS A 344 34.08 -6.29 4.91
C LYS A 344 35.26 -5.50 5.50
N ALA A 345 35.67 -5.86 6.71
CA ALA A 345 36.94 -5.44 7.30
C ALA A 345 37.92 -6.61 7.29
N GLY A 346 39.18 -6.34 6.96
CA GLY A 346 40.27 -7.30 7.03
C GLY A 346 41.33 -6.85 8.03
N THR A 347 41.96 -7.80 8.69
CA THR A 347 43.15 -7.59 9.53
C THR A 347 44.11 -8.75 9.37
N TYR A 348 45.39 -8.51 9.56
CA TYR A 348 46.37 -9.57 9.74
C TYR A 348 46.35 -10.09 11.16
N VAL A 349 46.78 -11.34 11.34
CA VAL A 349 46.88 -12.01 12.64
C VAL A 349 48.24 -12.69 12.70
N ASP A 350 49.07 -12.31 13.66
CA ASP A 350 50.33 -13.00 13.96
C ASP A 350 50.41 -13.25 15.46
N MET A 351 50.00 -14.46 15.85
CA MET A 351 49.91 -14.90 17.24
C MET A 351 51.14 -15.66 17.72
N ARG A 352 52.21 -15.72 16.92
CA ARG A 352 53.45 -16.39 17.32
C ARG A 352 54.08 -15.63 18.50
N THR A 353 54.47 -16.34 19.55
CA THR A 353 55.24 -15.74 20.63
C THR A 353 56.60 -15.29 20.12
N PRO A 354 57.10 -14.09 20.49
CA PRO A 354 58.47 -13.71 20.17
C PRO A 354 59.40 -14.76 20.80
N ALA A 355 60.32 -15.30 20.00
CA ALA A 355 61.34 -16.18 20.51
C ALA A 355 62.10 -15.44 21.63
N PRO A 356 62.35 -16.05 22.81
CA PRO A 356 63.21 -15.44 23.80
C PRO A 356 64.56 -15.15 23.13
N GLY A 357 64.94 -13.87 23.12
CA GLY A 357 66.12 -13.38 22.42
C GLY A 357 67.37 -14.17 22.81
N CYS A 358 68.18 -14.49 21.80
CA CYS A 358 69.53 -15.03 21.97
C CYS A 358 70.43 -14.08 22.75
#